data_AF-A0A3A4P928-F1
#
_entry.id   AF-A0A3A4P928-F1
#
_cell.length_a   1.000
_cell.length_b   1.000
_cell.length_c   1.000
_cell.angle_alpha   90.00
_cell.angle_beta   90.00
_cell.angle_gamma   90.00
#
_symmetry.space_group_name_H-M   'P 1'
#
loop_
_entity.id
_entity.type
_entity.pdbx_description
1 polymer ?
#
loop_
_entity_poly.entity_id
_entity_poly.type
_entity_poly.pdbx_seq_one_letter_code
_entity_poly.pdbx_strand_id
1 'polypeptide(L)'
;ICEYETGKRTIRAFYQTINNNSNFGHYENLMGDQGTLYLSEASGRVKVYREPSSPDWEKWVKIGILQAPEEKQEQKKEGVITIEESVAPPSYNMPVTFTDPVFQPHLENFFHAVRGKEKLNCPAEVAYATAVTVFKIQESIQSGMKIELKAEDFQV
;
A
#
# COMPACT_ATOMS: atom_id res chain seq x y z
N ILE A 1 -6.51 10.10 -11.23
CA ILE A 1 -5.18 10.19 -10.58
C ILE A 1 -5.24 11.39 -9.66
N CYS A 2 -4.92 11.22 -8.38
CA CYS A 2 -4.79 12.33 -7.44
C CYS A 2 -3.32 12.72 -7.33
N GLU A 3 -3.01 14.01 -7.38
CA GLU A 3 -1.65 14.52 -7.26
C GLU A 3 -1.54 15.37 -6.00
N TYR A 4 -0.58 15.04 -5.14
CA TYR A 4 -0.35 15.73 -3.86
C TYR A 4 1.07 16.30 -3.86
N GLU A 5 1.17 17.62 -3.79
CA GLU A 5 2.46 18.30 -3.66
C GLU A 5 3.00 18.16 -2.24
N THR A 6 4.21 17.61 -2.12
CA THR A 6 4.91 17.39 -0.85
C THR A 6 6.31 17.99 -0.94
N GLY A 7 6.41 19.27 -0.62
CA GLY A 7 7.65 20.04 -0.72
C GLY A 7 8.14 20.12 -2.17
N LYS A 8 9.25 19.43 -2.49
CA LYS A 8 9.84 19.39 -3.85
C LYS A 8 9.41 18.17 -4.68
N ARG A 9 8.54 17.30 -4.14
CA ARG A 9 8.12 16.05 -4.77
C ARG A 9 6.60 16.04 -4.94
N THR A 10 6.11 15.27 -5.90
CA THR A 10 4.68 15.04 -6.09
C THR A 10 4.39 13.57 -5.87
N ILE A 11 3.51 13.29 -4.91
CA ILE A 11 2.96 11.95 -4.71
C ILE A 11 1.77 11.80 -5.64
N ARG A 12 1.72 10.72 -6.41
CA ARG A 12 0.58 10.39 -7.27
C ARG A 12 -0.13 9.16 -6.72
N ALA A 13 -1.42 9.30 -6.46
CA ALA A 13 -2.26 8.20 -6.01
C ALA A 13 -3.23 7.77 -7.12
N PHE A 14 -3.36 6.46 -7.28
CA PHE A 14 -4.33 5.83 -8.15
C PHE A 14 -5.35 5.11 -7.29
N TYR A 15 -6.62 5.51 -7.44
CA TYR A 15 -7.73 4.83 -6.80
C TYR A 15 -8.52 4.07 -7.85
N GLN A 16 -8.71 2.77 -7.64
CA GLN A 16 -9.43 1.90 -8.54
C GLN A 16 -10.41 1.04 -7.75
N THR A 17 -11.67 1.05 -8.16
CA THR A 17 -12.70 0.13 -7.67
C THR A 17 -13.24 -0.66 -8.85
N ILE A 18 -13.15 -1.99 -8.78
CA ILE A 18 -13.71 -2.89 -9.79
C ILE A 18 -14.76 -3.76 -9.10
N ASN A 19 -16.03 -3.55 -9.44
CA ASN A 19 -17.18 -4.16 -8.77
C ASN A 19 -17.56 -5.56 -9.29
N ASN A 20 -16.99 -6.00 -10.42
CA ASN A 20 -17.32 -7.27 -11.07
C ASN A 20 -16.10 -8.19 -11.27
N ASN A 21 -15.00 -7.93 -10.58
CA ASN A 21 -13.79 -8.73 -10.66
C ASN A 21 -13.18 -8.88 -9.25
N SER A 22 -12.93 -10.11 -8.82
CA SER A 22 -12.27 -10.43 -7.55
C SER A 22 -10.74 -10.51 -7.66
N ASN A 23 -10.19 -10.22 -8.84
CA ASN A 23 -8.75 -10.28 -9.08
C ASN A 23 -7.99 -9.38 -8.09
N PHE A 24 -6.92 -9.93 -7.51
CA PHE A 24 -6.09 -9.35 -6.45
C PHE A 24 -6.77 -9.00 -5.11
N GLY A 25 -8.10 -8.88 -5.04
CA GLY A 25 -8.81 -8.53 -3.80
C GLY A 25 -8.47 -7.10 -3.32
N HIS A 26 -8.48 -6.88 -2.00
CA HIS A 26 -8.03 -5.62 -1.42
C HIS A 26 -6.50 -5.59 -1.27
N TYR A 27 -5.89 -4.60 -1.92
CA TYR A 27 -4.45 -4.39 -1.86
C TYR A 27 -4.12 -2.91 -2.05
N GLU A 28 -2.96 -2.53 -1.54
CA GLU A 28 -2.34 -1.23 -1.76
C GLU A 28 -0.93 -1.44 -2.27
N ASN A 29 -0.49 -0.59 -3.18
CA ASN A 29 0.86 -0.65 -3.71
C ASN A 29 1.52 0.72 -3.63
N LEU A 30 2.54 0.84 -2.78
CA LEU A 30 3.31 2.05 -2.58
C LEU A 30 4.61 1.94 -3.36
N MET A 31 4.70 2.66 -4.47
CA MET A 31 5.86 2.62 -5.36
C MET A 31 6.72 3.87 -5.14
N GLY A 32 7.91 3.68 -4.58
CA GLY A 32 8.92 4.71 -4.37
C GLY A 32 10.09 4.60 -5.36
N ASP A 33 11.06 5.50 -5.22
CA ASP A 33 12.31 5.50 -5.99
C ASP A 33 13.31 4.44 -5.52
N GLN A 34 13.21 4.02 -4.26
CA GLN A 34 14.13 3.06 -3.63
C GLN A 34 13.54 1.68 -3.44
N GLY A 35 12.24 1.51 -3.66
CA GLY A 35 11.56 0.26 -3.46
C GLY A 35 10.05 0.37 -3.58
N THR A 36 9.40 -0.77 -3.55
CA THR A 36 7.95 -0.92 -3.65
C THR A 36 7.44 -1.73 -2.46
N LEU A 37 6.42 -1.23 -1.78
CA LEU A 37 5.72 -1.92 -0.69
C LEU A 37 4.34 -2.34 -1.20
N TYR A 38 4.13 -3.66 -1.27
CA TYR A 38 2.85 -4.26 -1.60
C TYR A 38 2.17 -4.71 -0.31
N LEU A 39 0.99 -4.17 -0.02
CA LEU A 39 0.16 -4.48 1.15
C LEU A 39 -1.13 -5.17 0.70
N SER A 40 -1.59 -6.15 1.46
CA SER A 40 -2.87 -6.81 1.22
C SER A 40 -3.38 -7.43 2.52
N GLU A 41 -4.69 -7.57 2.66
CA GLU A 41 -5.32 -8.32 3.76
C GLU A 41 -4.87 -9.79 3.79
N ALA A 42 -4.47 -10.33 2.63
CA ALA A 42 -3.82 -11.63 2.56
C ALA A 42 -2.34 -11.49 2.95
N SER A 43 -2.01 -11.83 4.19
CA SER A 43 -0.65 -11.71 4.76
C SER A 43 0.46 -12.32 3.88
N GLY A 44 0.19 -13.44 3.21
CA GLY A 44 1.16 -14.08 2.30
C GLY A 44 1.50 -13.27 1.05
N ARG A 45 0.70 -12.24 0.73
CA ARG A 45 0.94 -11.35 -0.42
C ARG A 45 1.70 -10.10 -0.04
N VAL A 46 1.83 -9.77 1.24
CA VAL A 46 2.60 -8.59 1.68
C VAL A 46 4.07 -8.82 1.34
N LYS A 47 4.64 -7.95 0.50
CA LYS A 47 6.00 -8.06 -0.01
C LYS A 47 6.63 -6.69 -0.15
N VAL A 48 7.94 -6.62 0.11
CA VAL A 48 8.73 -5.41 -0.11
C VAL A 48 9.81 -5.71 -1.13
N TYR A 49 9.86 -4.92 -2.19
CA TYR A 49 10.82 -5.07 -3.27
C TYR A 49 11.82 -3.91 -3.22
N ARG A 50 13.11 -4.23 -3.23
CA ARG A 50 14.18 -3.23 -3.27
C ARG A 50 14.53 -2.93 -4.72
N GLU A 51 14.63 -1.64 -5.07
CA GLU A 51 15.14 -1.25 -6.39
C GLU A 51 16.65 -1.53 -6.50
N PRO A 52 17.17 -1.98 -7.65
CA PRO A 52 18.61 -2.24 -7.82
C PRO A 52 19.50 -1.01 -7.58
N SER A 53 18.97 0.19 -7.84
CA SER A 53 19.64 1.48 -7.63
C SER A 53 19.59 1.95 -6.17
N SER A 54 18.83 1.28 -5.31
CA SER A 54 18.64 1.64 -3.91
C SER A 54 19.91 1.39 -3.09
N PRO A 55 20.17 2.15 -2.01
CA PRO A 55 21.20 1.79 -1.03
C PRO A 55 20.98 0.40 -0.43
N ASP A 56 22.01 -0.14 0.21
CA ASP A 56 21.90 -1.43 0.89
C ASP A 56 20.85 -1.39 2.04
N TRP A 57 20.01 -2.41 2.09
CA TRP A 57 18.94 -2.57 3.08
C TRP A 57 19.33 -3.49 4.25
N GLU A 58 20.56 -4.00 4.31
CA GLU A 58 21.05 -4.78 5.45
C GLU A 58 20.79 -4.11 6.80
N LYS A 59 20.87 -2.78 6.87
CA LYS A 59 20.55 -2.03 8.09
C LYS A 59 19.13 -2.33 8.59
N TRP A 60 18.15 -2.35 7.68
CA TRP A 60 16.74 -2.56 7.99
C TRP A 60 16.46 -4.02 8.40
N VAL A 61 17.23 -4.95 7.83
CA VAL A 61 17.20 -6.36 8.24
C VAL A 61 17.82 -6.54 9.62
N LYS A 62 18.99 -5.92 9.89
CA LYS A 62 19.69 -6.01 11.18
C LYS A 62 18.88 -5.47 12.35
N ILE A 63 18.09 -4.42 12.13
CA ILE A 63 17.20 -3.87 13.17
C ILE A 63 15.83 -4.57 13.23
N GLY A 64 15.59 -5.58 12.39
CA GLY A 64 14.40 -6.41 12.43
C GLY A 64 13.13 -5.74 11.88
N ILE A 65 13.26 -4.75 10.99
CA ILE A 65 12.09 -4.19 10.26
C ILE A 65 11.73 -5.07 9.05
N LEU A 66 12.74 -5.62 8.37
CA LEU A 66 12.58 -6.47 7.20
C LEU A 66 13.19 -7.85 7.44
N GLN A 67 12.60 -8.87 6.86
CA GLN A 67 13.21 -10.18 6.72
C GLN A 67 13.85 -10.29 5.34
N ALA A 68 15.12 -10.71 5.30
CA ALA A 68 15.87 -10.90 4.07
C ALA A 68 15.17 -11.88 3.12
N PRO A 69 15.32 -11.70 1.79
CA PRO A 69 14.78 -12.62 0.81
C PRO A 69 15.41 -14.02 0.98
N GLU A 70 14.60 -15.05 0.79
CA GLU A 70 15.11 -16.42 0.64
C GLU A 70 15.86 -16.52 -0.69
N GLU A 71 17.12 -16.97 -0.66
CA GLU A 71 17.90 -17.23 -1.87
C GLU A 71 17.27 -18.38 -2.67
N LYS A 72 16.48 -18.06 -3.69
CA LYS A 72 16.02 -19.06 -4.66
C LYS A 72 17.16 -19.34 -5.64
N GLN A 73 17.70 -20.55 -5.59
CA GLN A 73 18.71 -21.03 -6.55
C GLN A 73 18.10 -21.06 -7.96
N GLU A 74 18.72 -20.33 -8.89
CA GLU A 74 18.35 -20.33 -10.31
C GLU A 74 18.59 -21.71 -10.94
N GLN A 75 17.54 -22.36 -11.44
CA GLN A 75 17.71 -23.46 -12.38
C GLN A 75 17.93 -22.88 -13.77
N LYS A 76 19.19 -22.83 -14.22
CA LYS A 76 19.52 -22.51 -15.62
C LYS A 76 18.90 -23.55 -16.55
N LYS A 77 17.96 -23.13 -17.40
CA LYS A 77 17.48 -23.94 -18.54
C LYS A 77 18.31 -23.55 -19.77
N GLU A 78 19.15 -24.47 -20.24
CA GLU A 78 19.90 -24.28 -21.49
C GLU A 78 19.01 -24.57 -22.71
N GLY A 79 19.05 -23.68 -23.71
CA GLY A 79 18.92 -24.11 -25.11
C GLY A 79 17.59 -23.93 -25.84
N VAL A 80 16.78 -22.88 -25.57
CA VAL A 80 15.67 -22.52 -26.47
C VAL A 80 15.59 -20.99 -26.58
N ILE A 81 15.56 -20.45 -27.81
CA ILE A 81 15.18 -19.07 -28.07
C ILE A 81 13.73 -18.93 -27.62
N THR A 82 13.54 -18.43 -26.39
CA THR A 82 12.27 -18.36 -25.69
C THR A 82 12.07 -16.91 -25.24
N ILE A 83 10.82 -16.50 -25.03
CA ILE A 83 10.50 -15.29 -24.26
C ILE A 83 11.31 -15.39 -22.96
N GLU A 84 12.33 -14.54 -22.80
CA GLU A 84 13.19 -14.58 -21.61
C GLU A 84 12.32 -14.30 -20.39
N GLU A 85 12.26 -15.27 -19.48
CA GLU A 85 11.53 -15.11 -18.22
C GLU A 85 12.24 -14.05 -17.39
N SER A 86 11.56 -12.94 -17.12
CA SER A 86 12.10 -11.91 -16.24
C SER A 86 12.31 -12.51 -14.85
N VAL A 87 13.54 -12.47 -14.36
CA VAL A 87 13.87 -12.97 -13.02
C VAL A 87 13.05 -12.18 -12.00
N ALA A 88 12.29 -12.90 -11.16
CA ALA A 88 11.50 -12.27 -10.11
C ALA A 88 12.44 -11.50 -9.17
N PRO A 89 12.16 -10.21 -8.87
CA PRO A 89 13.01 -9.44 -7.97
C PRO A 89 13.00 -10.07 -6.57
N PRO A 90 14.13 -10.00 -5.84
CA PRO A 90 14.20 -10.53 -4.49
C PRO A 90 13.20 -9.80 -3.59
N SER A 91 12.27 -10.55 -2.99
CA SER A 91 11.23 -9.99 -2.12
C SER A 91 11.61 -10.12 -0.65
N TYR A 92 11.65 -9.00 0.06
CA TYR A 92 11.73 -8.95 1.52
C TYR A 92 10.34 -9.17 2.10
N ASN A 93 10.28 -9.82 3.27
CA ASN A 93 9.03 -10.06 3.99
C ASN A 93 8.95 -9.18 5.24
N MET A 94 7.73 -8.94 5.73
CA MET A 94 7.53 -8.36 7.05
C MET A 94 7.76 -9.45 8.11
N PRO A 95 8.48 -9.16 9.21
CA PRO A 95 8.82 -10.16 10.24
C PRO A 95 7.64 -10.53 11.15
N VAL A 96 6.55 -9.77 11.07
CA VAL A 96 5.34 -9.99 11.87
C VAL A 96 4.21 -10.38 10.94
N THR A 97 3.52 -11.47 11.31
CA THR A 97 2.30 -11.92 10.66
C THR A 97 1.14 -11.69 11.59
N PHE A 98 0.11 -11.01 11.11
CA PHE A 98 -1.14 -10.87 11.83
C PHE A 98 -2.03 -12.09 11.54
N THR A 99 -2.38 -12.84 12.58
CA THR A 99 -3.15 -14.10 12.45
C THR A 99 -4.61 -13.96 12.85
N ASP A 100 -4.96 -12.88 13.57
CA ASP A 100 -6.33 -12.67 14.02
C ASP A 100 -7.21 -12.20 12.85
N PRO A 101 -8.54 -12.31 12.98
CA PRO A 101 -9.47 -11.74 12.02
C PRO A 101 -9.17 -10.27 11.72
N VAL A 102 -9.11 -9.91 10.44
CA VAL A 102 -8.64 -8.60 9.95
C VAL A 102 -9.35 -7.39 10.59
N PHE A 103 -10.63 -7.53 10.96
CA PHE A 103 -11.41 -6.45 11.58
C PHE A 103 -11.33 -6.40 13.12
N GLN A 104 -10.75 -7.42 13.76
CA GLN A 104 -10.70 -7.50 15.21
C GLN A 104 -9.97 -6.30 15.85
N PRO A 105 -8.80 -5.83 15.38
CA PRO A 105 -8.13 -4.66 15.95
C PRO A 105 -8.97 -3.39 15.88
N HIS A 106 -9.73 -3.21 14.79
CA HIS A 106 -10.61 -2.06 14.62
C HIS A 106 -11.76 -2.08 15.63
N LEU A 107 -12.37 -3.26 15.84
CA LEU A 107 -13.44 -3.42 16.82
C LEU A 107 -12.95 -3.27 18.26
N GLU A 108 -11.80 -3.86 18.59
CA GLU A 108 -11.18 -3.72 19.92
C GLU A 108 -10.88 -2.26 20.25
N ASN A 109 -10.22 -1.54 19.35
CA ASN A 109 -9.94 -0.13 19.54
C ASN A 109 -11.23 0.70 19.64
N PHE A 110 -12.25 0.41 18.83
CA PHE A 110 -13.56 1.07 18.94
C PHE A 110 -14.17 0.88 20.34
N PHE A 111 -14.23 -0.36 20.85
CA PHE A 111 -14.78 -0.63 22.17
C PHE A 111 -13.93 -0.04 23.31
N HIS A 112 -12.60 -0.01 23.17
CA HIS A 112 -11.70 0.62 24.13
C HIS A 112 -11.89 2.15 24.16
N ALA A 113 -12.06 2.77 23.00
CA ALA A 113 -12.34 4.19 22.89
C ALA A 113 -13.69 4.57 23.52
N VAL A 114 -14.75 3.81 23.25
CA VAL A 114 -16.08 4.02 23.89
C VAL A 114 -15.99 3.91 25.41
N ARG A 115 -15.13 3.03 25.92
CA ARG A 115 -14.89 2.84 27.37
C ARG A 115 -13.90 3.85 27.96
N GLY A 116 -13.38 4.79 27.17
CA GLY A 116 -12.40 5.78 27.62
C GLY A 116 -11.02 5.21 27.96
N LYS A 117 -10.68 4.01 27.48
CA LYS A 117 -9.38 3.36 27.74
C LYS A 117 -8.31 3.75 26.73
N GLU A 118 -8.71 4.07 25.51
CA GLU A 118 -7.82 4.40 24.39
C GLU A 118 -8.38 5.53 23.54
N LYS A 119 -7.56 6.11 22.66
CA LYS A 119 -8.01 7.01 21.61
C LYS A 119 -8.48 6.20 20.40
N LEU A 120 -9.56 6.65 19.76
CA LEU A 120 -10.03 6.05 18.51
C LEU A 120 -9.00 6.27 17.39
N ASN A 121 -8.55 5.18 16.75
CA ASN A 121 -7.52 5.20 15.71
C ASN A 121 -8.04 5.76 14.38
N CYS A 122 -9.33 5.57 14.09
CA CYS A 122 -9.99 6.08 12.89
C CYS A 122 -11.19 6.96 13.29
N PRO A 123 -10.96 8.22 13.68
CA PRO A 123 -12.03 9.13 14.07
C PRO A 123 -12.74 9.75 12.86
N ALA A 124 -13.90 10.38 13.10
CA ALA A 124 -14.78 10.87 12.05
C ALA A 124 -14.12 11.92 11.15
N GLU A 125 -13.24 12.75 11.71
CA GLU A 125 -12.53 13.81 10.98
C GLU A 125 -11.58 13.22 9.94
N VAL A 126 -10.93 12.09 10.26
CA VAL A 126 -10.06 11.38 9.30
C VAL A 126 -10.92 10.72 8.21
N ALA A 127 -12.03 10.08 8.59
CA ALA A 127 -12.94 9.46 7.65
C ALA A 127 -13.61 10.48 6.70
N TYR A 128 -13.90 11.68 7.20
CA TYR A 128 -14.46 12.78 6.40
C TYR A 128 -13.53 13.16 5.24
N ALA A 129 -12.24 13.37 5.52
CA ALA A 129 -11.28 13.73 4.49
C ALA A 129 -11.13 12.64 3.41
N THR A 130 -11.20 11.36 3.80
CA THR A 130 -11.22 10.25 2.85
C THR A 130 -12.49 10.28 1.98
N ALA A 131 -13.66 10.47 2.59
CA ALA A 131 -14.93 10.52 1.86
C ALA A 131 -14.99 11.68 0.86
N VAL A 132 -14.56 12.88 1.27
CA VAL A 132 -14.45 14.05 0.38
C VAL A 132 -13.58 13.72 -0.84
N THR A 133 -12.41 13.13 -0.63
CA THR A 133 -11.52 12.73 -1.74
C THR A 133 -12.22 11.78 -2.71
N VAL A 134 -12.94 10.77 -2.22
CA VAL A 134 -13.68 9.83 -3.08
C VAL A 134 -14.77 10.54 -3.88
N PHE A 135 -15.53 11.44 -3.25
CA PHE A 135 -16.57 12.20 -3.95
C PHE A 135 -15.99 13.15 -5.01
N LYS A 136 -14.86 13.80 -4.74
CA LYS A 136 -14.17 14.65 -5.74
C LYS A 136 -13.63 13.83 -6.91
N ILE A 137 -13.14 12.61 -6.66
CA ILE A 137 -12.77 11.68 -7.74
C ILE A 137 -13.98 11.37 -8.60
N GLN A 138 -15.14 11.09 -7.99
CA GLN A 138 -16.38 10.82 -8.72
C GLN A 138 -16.83 12.04 -9.53
N GLU A 139 -16.78 13.25 -8.96
CA GLU A 139 -17.09 14.50 -9.65
C GLU A 139 -16.16 14.73 -10.86
N SER A 140 -14.86 14.43 -10.71
CA SER A 140 -13.86 14.53 -11.79
C SER A 140 -14.16 13.55 -12.92
N ILE A 141 -14.58 12.32 -12.58
CA ILE A 141 -14.98 11.30 -13.56
C ILE A 141 -16.25 11.75 -14.31
N GLN A 142 -17.26 12.23 -13.60
CA GLN A 142 -18.53 12.64 -14.19
C GLN A 142 -18.40 13.86 -15.10
N SER A 143 -17.57 14.83 -14.70
CA SER A 143 -17.30 16.04 -15.48
C SER A 143 -16.29 15.82 -16.62
N GLY A 144 -15.48 14.76 -16.56
CA GLY A 144 -14.37 14.53 -17.47
C GLY A 144 -13.24 15.56 -17.35
N MET A 145 -13.19 16.29 -16.24
CA MET A 145 -12.26 17.41 -16.01
C MET A 145 -11.39 17.17 -14.78
N LYS A 146 -10.22 17.81 -14.75
CA LYS A 146 -9.38 17.87 -13.55
C LYS A 146 -10.08 18.75 -12.51
N ILE A 147 -10.20 18.22 -11.29
CA ILE A 147 -10.71 18.96 -10.13
C ILE A 147 -9.55 19.25 -9.19
N GLU A 148 -9.48 20.49 -8.71
CA GLU A 148 -8.52 20.91 -7.70
C GLU A 148 -9.10 20.62 -6.31
N LEU A 149 -8.32 19.93 -5.47
CA LEU A 149 -8.66 19.70 -4.07
C LEU A 149 -8.20 20.90 -3.25
N LYS A 150 -9.16 21.64 -2.67
CA LYS A 150 -8.86 22.82 -1.88
C LYS A 150 -8.85 22.51 -0.39
N ALA A 151 -8.11 23.26 0.40
CA ALA A 151 -8.04 23.04 1.84
C ALA A 151 -9.42 23.18 2.51
N GLU A 152 -10.28 24.04 1.97
CA GLU A 152 -11.65 24.25 2.44
C GLU A 152 -12.55 23.04 2.22
N ASP A 153 -12.26 22.18 1.24
CA ASP A 153 -13.03 20.95 1.01
C ASP A 153 -12.91 19.96 2.20
N PHE A 154 -11.87 20.10 3.03
CA PHE A 154 -11.55 19.17 4.11
C PHE A 154 -11.87 19.70 5.52
N GLN A 155 -12.54 20.84 5.64
CA GLN A 155 -12.92 21.41 6.94
C GLN A 155 -14.21 20.76 7.46
N VAL A 156 -14.22 20.39 8.73
CA VAL A 156 -15.37 19.79 9.45
C VAL A 156 -16.11 20.85 10.24
#